data_AF-A0A3B4H696-F1
#
_entry.id   AF-A0A3B4H696-F1
#
_cell.length_a   1.000
_cell.length_b   1.000
_cell.length_c   1.000
_cell.angle_alpha   90.00
_cell.angle_beta   90.00
_cell.angle_gamma   90.00
#
_symmetry.space_group_name_H-M   'P 1'
#
loop_
_entity.id
_entity.type
_entity.pdbx_description
1 polymer ?
#
loop_
_entity_poly.entity_id
_entity_poly.type
_entity_poly.pdbx_seq_one_letter_code
_entity_poly.pdbx_strand_id
1 'polypeptide(L)'
;MFCVSVEFVHTEVECFFDNRRLAAWADVLFLCCLPSQIPKVCVDLRSHLAKHCLVYSFTSAIPVTRLAKLLGHDYILKPKYDVVSCDTVDVWLSCSHVASALADPLLIEASCPLTMKGGISLGLNWVCAVLYILLNICTSASLGSSEALLLIKSIFKEKCGDTVQLNAHSFINSSYASSLLSDEPFPWISLMDAQIRETPLLCFLSSSKSVQQCLSAAYKSQMETPAK
;
A
#
# COMPACT_ATOMS: atom_id res chain seq x y z
N MET A 1 20.03 -1.98 9.02
CA MET A 1 19.14 -2.86 8.25
C MET A 1 20.04 -3.98 7.75
N PHE A 2 20.02 -5.14 8.41
CA PHE A 2 20.76 -6.30 7.93
C PHE A 2 19.79 -7.09 7.07
N CYS A 3 19.96 -7.03 5.74
CA CYS A 3 19.55 -8.16 4.92
C CYS A 3 20.67 -9.20 5.06
N VAL A 4 20.72 -9.86 6.21
CA VAL A 4 21.51 -11.10 6.37
C VAL A 4 20.52 -12.13 6.85
N SER A 5 19.72 -12.62 5.91
CA SER A 5 19.42 -14.04 5.91
C SER A 5 20.23 -14.62 4.75
N VAL A 6 20.96 -15.68 5.06
CA VAL A 6 21.82 -16.47 4.16
C VAL A 6 21.03 -17.05 2.96
N GLU A 7 19.73 -16.80 2.89
CA GLU A 7 18.78 -17.27 1.87
C GLU A 7 18.75 -16.47 0.56
N PHE A 8 19.30 -15.24 0.49
CA PHE A 8 19.20 -14.40 -0.72
C PHE A 8 20.45 -14.40 -1.61
N VAL A 9 21.46 -15.22 -1.30
CA VAL A 9 22.71 -15.29 -2.08
C VAL A 9 22.51 -15.87 -3.50
N HIS A 10 21.35 -16.48 -3.77
CA HIS A 10 21.00 -17.04 -5.08
C HIS A 10 19.92 -16.25 -5.85
N THR A 11 19.54 -15.08 -5.36
CA THR A 11 18.60 -14.17 -6.03
C THR A 11 19.31 -12.89 -6.43
N GLU A 12 18.84 -12.18 -7.46
CA GLU A 12 19.37 -10.89 -7.96
C GLU A 12 19.18 -9.72 -6.95
N VAL A 13 19.35 -10.00 -5.65
CA VAL A 13 19.14 -9.08 -4.54
C VAL A 13 20.49 -8.50 -4.12
N GLU A 14 20.65 -7.19 -4.30
CA GLU A 14 21.82 -6.47 -3.82
C GLU A 14 21.67 -6.10 -2.34
N CYS A 15 22.64 -6.50 -1.52
CA CYS A 15 22.65 -6.19 -0.09
C CYS A 15 23.55 -4.98 0.20
N PHE A 16 22.98 -3.95 0.80
CA PHE A 16 23.71 -2.77 1.27
C PHE A 16 23.76 -2.71 2.80
N PHE A 17 24.93 -2.39 3.35
CA PHE A 17 25.06 -2.06 4.78
C PHE A 17 24.78 -0.59 5.09
N ASP A 18 24.75 0.26 4.06
CA ASP A 18 24.48 1.70 4.18
C ASP A 18 23.01 2.00 3.91
N ASN A 19 22.27 2.30 4.99
CA ASN A 19 20.85 2.67 4.91
C ASN A 19 20.63 3.94 4.06
N ARG A 20 21.62 4.83 3.98
CA ARG A 20 21.51 6.11 3.26
C ARG A 20 21.48 5.88 1.77
N ARG A 21 22.40 5.01 1.29
CA ARG A 21 22.44 4.59 -0.11
C ARG A 21 21.15 3.89 -0.51
N LEU A 22 20.63 3.01 0.34
CA LEU A 22 19.35 2.35 0.09
C LEU A 22 18.19 3.35 0.00
N ALA A 23 18.13 4.31 0.93
CA ALA A 23 17.08 5.35 0.96
C ALA A 23 17.09 6.26 -0.27
N ALA A 24 18.27 6.62 -0.76
CA ALA A 24 18.42 7.47 -1.93
C ALA A 24 18.08 6.75 -3.25
N TRP A 25 18.14 5.42 -3.26
CA TRP A 25 17.89 4.60 -4.44
C TRP A 25 16.45 4.11 -4.54
N ALA A 26 15.80 3.80 -3.41
CA ALA A 26 14.53 3.10 -3.42
C ALA A 26 13.33 4.00 -3.71
N ASP A 27 12.46 3.59 -4.62
CA ASP A 27 11.10 4.17 -4.79
C ASP A 27 10.15 3.69 -3.68
N VAL A 28 10.36 2.48 -3.17
CA VAL A 28 9.61 1.89 -2.06
C VAL A 28 10.58 1.30 -1.05
N LEU A 29 10.52 1.78 0.19
CA LEU A 29 11.36 1.32 1.29
C LEU A 29 10.53 0.59 2.34
N PHE A 30 10.83 -0.70 2.54
CA PHE A 30 10.22 -1.50 3.60
C PHE A 30 10.96 -1.33 4.93
N LEU A 31 10.27 -0.84 5.95
CA LEU A 31 10.81 -0.64 7.29
C LEU A 31 10.42 -1.80 8.21
N CYS A 32 11.34 -2.76 8.33
CA CYS A 32 11.15 -4.02 9.07
C CYS A 32 12.06 -4.15 10.31
N CYS A 33 12.57 -3.04 10.85
CA CYS A 33 13.46 -3.09 12.01
C CYS A 33 12.70 -3.13 13.35
N LEU A 34 13.36 -3.61 14.41
CA LEU A 34 12.76 -3.68 15.74
C LEU A 34 12.44 -2.26 16.25
N PRO A 35 11.38 -2.08 17.06
CA PRO A 35 11.03 -0.76 17.60
C PRO A 35 12.19 -0.04 18.33
N SER A 36 13.07 -0.79 18.99
CA SER A 36 14.27 -0.25 19.67
C SER A 36 15.32 0.31 18.71
N GLN A 37 15.34 -0.16 17.46
CA GLN A 37 16.29 0.26 16.41
C GLN A 37 15.77 1.45 15.59
N ILE A 38 14.44 1.67 15.58
CA ILE A 38 13.80 2.69 14.75
C ILE A 38 14.41 4.09 14.92
N PRO A 39 14.69 4.61 16.13
CA PRO A 39 15.27 5.94 16.27
C PRO A 39 16.62 6.07 15.53
N LYS A 40 17.49 5.06 15.65
CA LYS A 40 18.80 5.04 14.97
C LYS A 40 18.63 4.94 13.45
N VAL A 41 17.77 4.03 12.98
CA VAL A 41 17.51 3.87 11.54
C VAL A 41 16.91 5.14 10.94
N CYS A 42 15.96 5.79 11.62
CA CYS A 42 15.35 7.03 11.11
C CYS A 42 16.36 8.16 10.94
N VAL A 43 17.38 8.26 11.80
CA VAL A 43 18.45 9.25 11.66
C VAL A 43 19.23 9.05 10.36
N ASP A 44 19.51 7.80 9.97
CA ASP A 44 20.18 7.52 8.70
C ASP A 44 19.29 7.88 7.49
N LEU A 45 17.99 7.64 7.58
CA LEU A 45 17.06 7.79 6.45
C LEU A 45 16.60 9.25 6.21
N ARG A 46 16.43 10.06 7.26
CA ARG A 46 15.68 11.33 7.26
C ARG A 46 16.03 12.34 6.17
N SER A 47 17.27 12.33 5.69
CA SER A 47 17.78 13.31 4.73
C SER A 47 17.98 12.73 3.33
N HIS A 48 17.71 11.43 3.16
CA HIS A 48 18.04 10.66 1.97
C HIS A 48 16.80 10.10 1.27
N LEU A 49 15.63 10.16 1.90
CA LEU A 49 14.36 9.76 1.30
C LEU A 49 13.92 10.81 0.27
N ALA A 50 13.70 10.37 -0.97
CA ALA A 50 13.04 11.20 -1.97
C ALA A 50 11.59 11.49 -1.54
N LYS A 51 11.04 12.65 -1.95
CA LYS A 51 9.65 13.05 -1.62
C LYS A 51 8.61 12.00 -2.02
N HIS A 52 8.85 11.29 -3.13
CA HIS A 52 7.96 10.25 -3.67
C HIS A 52 8.33 8.83 -3.21
N CYS A 53 9.38 8.67 -2.39
CA CYS A 53 9.75 7.37 -1.83
C CYS A 53 8.68 6.90 -0.84
N LEU A 54 7.99 5.80 -1.13
CA LEU A 54 7.00 5.23 -0.24
C LEU A 54 7.69 4.46 0.88
N VAL A 55 7.50 4.86 2.14
CA VAL A 55 7.96 4.06 3.28
C VAL A 55 6.84 3.15 3.76
N TYR A 56 6.97 1.84 3.56
CA TYR A 56 6.03 0.84 4.06
C TYR A 56 6.51 0.31 5.41
N SER A 57 5.82 0.61 6.50
CA SER A 57 6.24 0.25 7.85
C SER A 57 5.49 -0.95 8.42
N PHE A 58 6.24 -1.99 8.77
CA PHE A 58 5.71 -3.15 9.52
C PHE A 58 5.78 -2.96 11.04
N THR A 59 6.34 -1.84 11.52
CA THR A 59 6.53 -1.62 12.96
C THR A 59 5.22 -1.25 13.66
N SER A 60 4.57 -2.24 14.27
CA SER A 60 3.26 -2.07 14.92
C SER A 60 3.29 -1.08 16.09
N ALA A 61 4.37 -1.06 16.88
CA ALA A 61 4.46 -0.32 18.14
C ALA A 61 4.58 1.22 18.02
N ILE A 62 4.85 1.77 16.83
CA ILE A 62 5.13 3.21 16.67
C ILE A 62 4.02 3.87 15.85
N PRO A 63 3.24 4.82 16.40
CA PRO A 63 2.21 5.53 15.64
C PRO A 63 2.77 6.20 14.38
N VAL A 64 2.01 6.22 13.28
CA VAL A 64 2.46 6.78 11.99
C VAL A 64 2.89 8.25 12.10
N THR A 65 2.22 9.03 12.96
CA THR A 65 2.56 10.43 13.24
C THR A 65 3.93 10.59 13.90
N ARG A 66 4.27 9.70 14.84
CA ARG A 66 5.59 9.67 15.48
C ARG A 66 6.65 9.21 14.50
N LEU A 67 6.34 8.19 13.70
CA LEU A 67 7.26 7.68 12.68
C LEU A 67 7.59 8.77 11.65
N ALA A 68 6.59 9.50 11.16
CA ALA A 68 6.78 10.62 10.25
C ALA A 68 7.67 11.72 10.83
N LYS A 69 7.47 12.07 12.11
CA LYS A 69 8.33 13.05 12.80
C LYS A 69 9.77 12.57 12.92
N LEU A 70 9.99 11.28 13.18
CA LEU A 70 11.34 10.71 13.27
C LEU A 70 12.03 10.71 11.90
N LEU A 71 11.33 10.24 10.88
CA LEU A 71 11.81 10.19 9.50
C LEU A 71 11.88 11.55 8.81
N GLY A 72 11.19 12.58 9.30
CA GLY A 72 11.04 13.84 8.56
C GLY A 72 10.36 13.65 7.20
N HIS A 73 9.52 12.61 7.07
CA HIS A 73 8.89 12.17 5.83
C HIS A 73 7.43 11.81 6.10
N ASP A 74 6.53 12.09 5.15
CA ASP A 74 5.08 11.95 5.33
C ASP A 74 4.43 10.95 4.36
N TYR A 75 5.17 10.50 3.34
CA TYR A 75 4.72 9.47 2.40
C TYR A 75 4.98 8.07 2.96
N ILE A 76 4.23 7.75 4.03
CA ILE A 76 4.38 6.53 4.83
C ILE A 76 3.07 5.74 4.82
N LEU A 77 3.13 4.46 4.47
CA LEU A 77 2.05 3.51 4.69
C LEU A 77 2.38 2.65 5.92
N LYS A 78 1.55 2.74 6.95
CA LYS A 78 1.60 1.87 8.11
C LYS A 78 0.29 1.07 8.20
N PRO A 79 0.26 -0.16 7.66
CA PRO A 79 -0.91 -1.02 7.73
C PRO A 79 -1.34 -1.29 9.17
N LYS A 80 -2.65 -1.37 9.39
CA LYS A 80 -3.25 -1.87 10.63
C LYS A 80 -3.79 -3.26 10.34
N TYR A 81 -3.28 -4.25 11.05
CA TYR A 81 -3.69 -5.63 10.90
C TYR A 81 -4.70 -5.95 12.00
N ASP A 82 -5.86 -6.46 11.60
CA ASP A 82 -6.84 -7.04 12.50
C ASP A 82 -6.67 -8.55 12.48
N VAL A 83 -6.46 -9.13 13.66
CA VAL A 83 -6.26 -10.58 13.83
C VAL A 83 -7.45 -11.13 14.58
N VAL A 84 -8.11 -12.14 14.01
CA VAL A 84 -9.20 -12.88 14.65
C VAL A 84 -8.73 -14.30 14.92
N SER A 85 -8.93 -14.77 16.15
CA SER A 85 -8.72 -16.18 16.50
C SER A 85 -9.70 -17.05 15.70
N CYS A 86 -9.23 -17.60 14.60
CA CYS A 86 -9.89 -18.67 13.86
C CYS A 86 -8.86 -19.80 13.69
N ASP A 87 -9.34 -21.01 13.38
CA ASP A 87 -8.54 -22.25 13.28
C ASP A 87 -7.57 -22.27 12.07
N THR A 88 -6.94 -21.14 11.73
CA THR A 88 -6.16 -20.90 10.50
C THR A 88 -4.65 -21.04 10.68
N VAL A 89 -4.21 -21.64 11.79
CA VAL A 89 -2.78 -21.80 12.14
C VAL A 89 -1.98 -22.49 11.02
N ASP A 90 -2.64 -23.32 10.19
CA ASP A 90 -1.96 -24.11 9.16
C ASP A 90 -1.73 -23.39 7.82
N VAL A 91 -2.51 -22.37 7.45
CA VAL A 91 -2.43 -21.78 6.09
C VAL A 91 -1.14 -20.99 5.89
N TRP A 92 -0.66 -20.28 6.91
CA TRP A 92 0.56 -19.47 6.82
C TRP A 92 1.85 -20.27 7.01
N LEU A 93 1.75 -21.49 7.54
CA LEU A 93 2.88 -22.38 7.82
C LEU A 93 3.16 -23.39 6.70
N SER A 94 2.27 -23.47 5.69
CA SER A 94 2.29 -24.51 4.67
C SER A 94 3.40 -24.37 3.62
N CYS A 95 4.01 -23.18 3.50
CA CYS A 95 4.96 -22.88 2.42
C CYS A 95 6.38 -22.62 2.94
N SER A 96 7.36 -23.37 2.41
CA SER A 96 8.78 -23.20 2.72
C SER A 96 9.48 -22.13 1.87
N HIS A 97 8.89 -21.74 0.72
CA HIS A 97 9.45 -20.77 -0.21
C HIS A 97 8.46 -19.64 -0.51
N VAL A 98 8.92 -18.39 -0.42
CA VAL A 98 8.08 -17.20 -0.60
C VAL A 98 7.44 -17.14 -1.99
N ALA A 99 8.17 -17.45 -3.06
CA ALA A 99 7.62 -17.42 -4.42
C ALA A 99 6.47 -18.43 -4.60
N SER A 100 6.63 -19.64 -4.06
CA SER A 100 5.58 -20.67 -4.06
C SER A 100 4.39 -20.25 -3.19
N ALA A 101 4.66 -19.60 -2.05
CA ALA A 101 3.64 -19.07 -1.15
C ALA A 101 2.77 -18.00 -1.82
N LEU A 102 3.38 -17.10 -2.60
CA LEU A 102 2.66 -16.02 -3.28
C LEU A 102 1.80 -16.51 -4.47
N ALA A 103 2.09 -17.71 -4.98
CA ALA A 103 1.33 -18.35 -6.06
C ALA A 103 0.27 -19.34 -5.55
N ASP A 104 0.27 -19.69 -4.26
CA ASP A 104 -0.70 -20.62 -3.68
C ASP A 104 -2.09 -19.96 -3.60
N PRO A 105 -3.13 -20.50 -4.28
CA PRO A 105 -4.49 -19.96 -4.24
C PRO A 105 -5.06 -19.80 -2.83
N LEU A 106 -4.70 -20.69 -1.89
CA LEU A 106 -5.15 -20.60 -0.49
C LEU A 106 -4.54 -19.38 0.19
N LEU A 107 -3.26 -19.12 -0.05
CA LEU A 107 -2.57 -17.93 0.49
C LEU A 107 -3.01 -16.65 -0.20
N ILE A 108 -3.29 -16.67 -1.51
CA ILE A 108 -3.86 -15.53 -2.23
C ILE A 108 -5.23 -15.17 -1.64
N GLU A 109 -6.05 -16.18 -1.33
CA GLU A 109 -7.34 -15.95 -0.69
C GLU A 109 -7.21 -15.47 0.76
N ALA A 110 -6.30 -16.05 1.53
CA ALA A 110 -6.04 -15.70 2.93
C ALA A 110 -5.40 -14.32 3.10
N SER A 111 -4.58 -13.88 2.14
CA SER A 111 -3.89 -12.58 2.14
C SER A 111 -4.71 -11.44 1.56
N CYS A 112 -5.89 -11.71 1.00
CA CYS A 112 -6.72 -10.68 0.42
C CYS A 112 -7.11 -9.64 1.49
N PRO A 113 -6.81 -8.34 1.28
CA PRO A 113 -6.85 -7.33 2.35
C PRO A 113 -8.26 -7.09 2.93
N LEU A 114 -9.30 -7.45 2.18
CA LEU A 114 -10.70 -7.26 2.53
C LEU A 114 -11.40 -8.55 2.98
N THR A 115 -10.74 -9.71 2.91
CA THR A 115 -11.30 -10.96 3.40
C THR A 115 -10.71 -11.28 4.77
N MET A 116 -11.47 -11.99 5.60
CA MET A 116 -10.98 -12.50 6.90
C MET A 116 -10.63 -13.99 6.83
N LYS A 117 -10.51 -14.57 5.63
CA LYS A 117 -10.36 -16.01 5.44
C LYS A 117 -9.04 -16.57 6.00
N GLY A 118 -7.99 -15.75 6.09
CA GLY A 118 -6.70 -16.12 6.67
C GLY A 118 -6.53 -15.76 8.15
N GLY A 119 -7.59 -15.32 8.84
CA GLY A 119 -7.50 -14.83 10.22
C GLY A 119 -6.81 -13.48 10.39
N ILE A 120 -6.27 -12.90 9.31
CA ILE A 120 -5.64 -11.58 9.25
C ILE A 120 -6.40 -10.77 8.20
N SER A 121 -6.76 -9.52 8.51
CA SER A 121 -7.25 -8.55 7.54
C SER A 121 -6.58 -7.19 7.71
N LEU A 122 -6.59 -6.40 6.63
CA LEU A 122 -6.04 -5.04 6.59
C LEU A 122 -7.12 -3.96 6.55
N GLY A 123 -8.33 -4.35 6.12
CA GLY A 123 -9.50 -3.49 6.06
C GLY A 123 -9.42 -2.41 4.96
N LEU A 124 -10.48 -1.61 4.89
CA LEU A 124 -10.66 -0.62 3.83
C LEU A 124 -9.66 0.54 3.90
N ASN A 125 -9.14 0.87 5.09
CA ASN A 125 -8.18 1.95 5.26
C ASN A 125 -6.88 1.68 4.49
N TRP A 126 -6.40 0.44 4.50
CA TRP A 126 -5.22 0.06 3.72
C TRP A 126 -5.49 0.18 2.22
N VAL A 127 -6.66 -0.28 1.76
CA VAL A 127 -7.05 -0.15 0.34
C VAL A 127 -7.14 1.31 -0.08
N CYS A 128 -7.73 2.17 0.76
CA CYS A 128 -7.76 3.61 0.50
C CYS A 128 -6.34 4.17 0.34
N ALA A 129 -5.43 3.81 1.25
CA ALA A 129 -4.05 4.27 1.21
C ALA A 129 -3.33 3.83 -0.08
N VAL A 130 -3.53 2.58 -0.53
CA VAL A 130 -2.98 2.10 -1.81
C VAL A 130 -3.52 2.90 -3.00
N LEU A 131 -4.82 3.20 -3.03
CA LEU A 131 -5.40 4.00 -4.10
C LEU A 131 -4.91 5.46 -4.08
N TYR A 132 -4.71 6.04 -2.90
CA TYR A 132 -4.07 7.37 -2.78
C TYR A 132 -2.60 7.35 -3.18
N ILE A 133 -1.87 6.26 -2.93
CA ILE A 133 -0.50 6.07 -3.43
C ILE A 133 -0.48 6.11 -4.95
N LEU A 134 -1.37 5.36 -5.61
CA LEU A 134 -1.48 5.36 -7.07
C LEU A 134 -1.83 6.75 -7.61
N LEU A 135 -2.73 7.46 -6.94
CA LEU A 135 -3.09 8.84 -7.30
C LEU A 135 -1.91 9.80 -7.15
N ASN A 136 -1.14 9.67 -6.07
CA ASN A 136 0.06 10.47 -5.83
C ASN A 136 1.18 10.16 -6.84
N ILE A 137 1.32 8.91 -7.29
CA ILE A 137 2.23 8.54 -8.37
C ILE A 137 1.82 9.26 -9.67
N CYS A 138 0.52 9.21 -10.03
CA CYS A 138 0.01 9.95 -11.20
C CYS A 138 0.26 11.46 -11.08
N THR A 139 0.03 12.01 -9.88
CA THR A 139 0.27 13.43 -9.57
C THR A 139 1.75 13.80 -9.70
N SER A 140 2.65 12.95 -9.21
CA SER A 140 4.11 13.15 -9.34
C SER A 140 4.57 13.10 -10.79
N ALA A 141 3.90 12.31 -11.62
CA ALA A 141 4.11 12.24 -13.07
C ALA A 141 3.38 13.35 -13.84
N SER A 142 2.69 14.27 -13.15
CA SER A 142 1.91 15.38 -13.74
C SER A 142 0.81 14.95 -14.70
N LEU A 143 0.22 13.75 -14.49
CA LEU A 143 -0.94 13.29 -15.26
C LEU A 143 -2.18 14.11 -14.88
N GLY A 144 -2.96 14.51 -15.90
CA GLY A 144 -4.25 15.16 -15.70
C GLY A 144 -5.24 14.26 -14.96
N SER A 145 -6.18 14.87 -14.23
CA SER A 145 -7.13 14.15 -13.37
C SER A 145 -7.97 13.11 -14.13
N SER A 146 -8.36 13.39 -15.36
CA SER A 146 -9.10 12.43 -16.20
C SER A 146 -8.25 11.20 -16.53
N GLU A 147 -6.99 11.40 -16.92
CA GLU A 147 -6.05 10.31 -17.25
C GLU A 147 -5.70 9.46 -16.02
N ALA A 148 -5.43 10.12 -14.89
CA ALA A 148 -5.17 9.45 -13.62
C ALA A 148 -6.34 8.56 -13.20
N LEU A 149 -7.58 9.06 -13.31
CA LEU A 149 -8.79 8.27 -13.02
C LEU A 149 -8.95 7.09 -13.98
N LEU A 150 -8.65 7.26 -15.27
CA LEU A 150 -8.71 6.18 -16.25
C LEU A 150 -7.69 5.06 -15.92
N LEU A 151 -6.47 5.43 -15.54
CA LEU A 151 -5.43 4.47 -15.17
C LEU A 151 -5.79 3.71 -13.88
N ILE A 152 -6.33 4.39 -12.88
CA ILE A 152 -6.79 3.71 -11.66
C ILE A 152 -7.98 2.80 -11.97
N LYS A 153 -8.92 3.23 -12.82
CA LYS A 153 -10.06 2.41 -13.25
C LYS A 153 -9.63 1.18 -14.04
N SER A 154 -8.57 1.25 -14.83
CA SER A 154 -8.13 0.10 -15.63
C SER A 154 -7.70 -1.09 -14.78
N ILE A 155 -7.24 -0.85 -13.55
CA ILE A 155 -6.93 -1.91 -12.57
C ILE A 155 -8.17 -2.77 -12.25
N PHE A 156 -9.37 -2.20 -12.36
CA PHE A 156 -10.64 -2.89 -12.06
C PHE A 156 -11.33 -3.45 -13.30
N LYS A 157 -11.01 -2.93 -14.49
CA LYS A 157 -11.85 -3.07 -15.68
C LYS A 157 -12.07 -4.53 -16.11
N GLU A 158 -11.07 -5.40 -15.98
CA GLU A 158 -11.15 -6.79 -16.44
C GLU A 158 -12.13 -7.66 -15.65
N LYS A 159 -12.38 -7.35 -14.36
CA LYS A 159 -13.20 -8.20 -13.47
C LYS A 159 -14.45 -7.52 -12.95
N CYS A 160 -14.49 -6.19 -13.00
CA CYS A 160 -15.58 -5.40 -12.43
C CYS A 160 -16.44 -4.68 -13.45
N GLY A 161 -16.02 -4.62 -14.72
CA GLY A 161 -16.67 -3.79 -15.72
C GLY A 161 -16.87 -2.36 -15.19
N ASP A 162 -18.08 -1.82 -15.40
CA ASP A 162 -18.46 -0.47 -14.95
C ASP A 162 -18.98 -0.39 -13.50
N THR A 163 -18.85 -1.47 -12.72
CA THR A 163 -19.32 -1.52 -11.32
C THR A 163 -18.63 -0.49 -10.44
N VAL A 164 -17.38 -0.12 -10.77
CA VAL A 164 -16.56 0.81 -9.99
C VAL A 164 -16.60 2.21 -10.62
N GLN A 165 -17.57 3.03 -10.21
CA GLN A 165 -17.69 4.42 -10.65
C GLN A 165 -16.80 5.38 -9.86
N LEU A 166 -15.48 5.17 -9.91
CA LEU A 166 -14.53 6.12 -9.32
C LEU A 166 -14.58 7.46 -10.06
N ASN A 167 -14.64 8.56 -9.33
CA ASN A 167 -14.57 9.90 -9.88
C ASN A 167 -13.81 10.82 -8.91
N ALA A 168 -13.65 12.10 -9.25
CA ALA A 168 -12.93 13.04 -8.40
C ALA A 168 -13.53 13.12 -6.98
N HIS A 169 -14.86 13.09 -6.84
CA HIS A 169 -15.53 13.11 -5.53
C HIS A 169 -15.26 11.85 -4.69
N SER A 170 -14.83 10.75 -5.31
CA SER A 170 -14.38 9.56 -4.59
C SER A 170 -13.05 9.80 -3.86
N PHE A 171 -12.21 10.75 -4.27
CA PHE A 171 -10.86 10.93 -3.71
C PHE A 171 -10.69 12.21 -2.90
N ILE A 172 -11.39 13.28 -3.29
CA ILE A 172 -11.18 14.64 -2.75
C ILE A 172 -12.50 15.28 -2.33
N ASN A 173 -12.43 16.38 -1.57
CA ASN A 173 -13.60 17.10 -1.12
C ASN A 173 -14.46 17.55 -2.32
N SER A 174 -15.79 17.54 -2.13
CA SER A 174 -16.75 17.88 -3.18
C SER A 174 -16.56 19.28 -3.78
N SER A 175 -16.17 20.27 -2.99
CA SER A 175 -15.92 21.62 -3.51
C SER A 175 -14.75 21.65 -4.49
N TYR A 176 -13.65 21.00 -4.14
CA TYR A 176 -12.45 20.92 -4.97
C TYR A 176 -12.65 20.00 -6.18
N ALA A 177 -13.38 18.89 -6.01
CA ALA A 177 -13.70 17.97 -7.09
C ALA A 177 -14.48 18.64 -8.23
N SER A 178 -15.39 19.55 -7.89
CA SER A 178 -16.18 20.30 -8.88
C SER A 178 -15.39 21.37 -9.62
N SER A 179 -14.28 21.87 -9.04
CA SER A 179 -13.42 22.88 -9.67
C SER A 179 -12.21 22.29 -10.40
N LEU A 180 -11.90 21.01 -10.18
CA LEU A 180 -10.74 20.35 -10.75
C LEU A 180 -10.90 20.18 -12.26
N LEU A 181 -9.96 20.73 -13.02
CA LEU A 181 -9.94 20.59 -14.48
C LEU A 181 -9.42 19.22 -14.89
N SER A 182 -9.86 18.73 -16.05
CA SER A 182 -9.52 17.37 -16.53
C SER A 182 -8.04 17.18 -16.87
N ASP A 183 -7.37 18.26 -17.26
CA ASP A 183 -5.94 18.37 -17.57
C ASP A 183 -5.08 18.72 -16.35
N GLU A 184 -5.69 19.19 -15.26
CA GLU A 184 -4.99 19.48 -14.01
C GLU A 184 -4.78 18.20 -13.19
N PRO A 185 -3.58 17.98 -12.61
CA PRO A 185 -3.34 16.84 -11.73
C PRO A 185 -4.14 16.94 -10.44
N PHE A 186 -4.35 15.80 -9.78
CA PHE A 186 -4.89 15.79 -8.42
C PHE A 186 -3.94 16.50 -7.44
N PRO A 187 -4.44 17.04 -6.31
CA PRO A 187 -3.58 17.54 -5.26
C PRO A 187 -2.83 16.37 -4.62
N TRP A 188 -1.61 16.61 -4.15
CA TRP A 188 -0.87 15.61 -3.38
C TRP A 188 -1.60 15.26 -2.09
N ILE A 189 -1.99 13.99 -1.93
CA ILE A 189 -2.75 13.53 -0.77
C ILE A 189 -1.78 13.08 0.33
N SER A 190 -1.96 13.61 1.54
CA SER A 190 -1.27 13.15 2.74
C SER A 190 -1.71 11.73 3.12
N LEU A 191 -0.81 10.75 2.97
CA LEU A 191 -1.09 9.37 3.39
C LEU A 191 -1.26 9.26 4.90
N MET A 192 -0.59 10.11 5.67
CA MET A 192 -0.72 10.14 7.12
C MET A 192 -2.17 10.48 7.51
N ASP A 193 -2.72 11.55 6.91
CA ASP A 193 -4.10 11.96 7.19
C ASP A 193 -5.09 10.91 6.68
N ALA A 194 -4.85 10.34 5.50
CA ALA A 194 -5.71 9.30 4.93
C ALA A 194 -5.82 8.03 5.79
N GLN A 195 -4.83 7.75 6.65
CA GLN A 195 -4.83 6.58 7.55
C GLN A 195 -5.41 6.88 8.94
N ILE A 196 -5.57 8.15 9.31
CA ILE A 196 -6.02 8.58 10.64
C ILE A 196 -7.44 9.14 10.61
N ARG A 197 -7.82 9.79 9.50
CA ARG A 197 -9.08 10.50 9.34
C ARG A 197 -9.99 9.74 8.37
N GLU A 198 -11.29 9.99 8.49
CA GLU A 198 -12.23 9.57 7.46
C GLU A 198 -11.96 10.34 6.16
N THR A 199 -12.04 9.64 5.04
CA THR A 199 -11.82 10.22 3.71
C THR A 199 -13.01 9.95 2.80
N PRO A 200 -13.23 10.77 1.75
CA PRO A 200 -14.28 10.52 0.78
C PRO A 200 -14.21 9.10 0.19
N LEU A 201 -12.99 8.61 -0.04
CA LEU A 201 -12.75 7.27 -0.57
C LEU A 201 -13.17 6.19 0.41
N LEU A 202 -12.87 6.36 1.69
CA LEU A 202 -13.30 5.41 2.72
C LEU A 202 -14.83 5.35 2.82
N CYS A 203 -15.51 6.50 2.77
CA CYS A 203 -16.97 6.57 2.79
C CYS A 203 -17.57 5.87 1.55
N PHE A 204 -17.01 6.14 0.36
CA PHE A 204 -17.43 5.50 -0.88
C PHE A 204 -17.27 3.98 -0.82
N LEU A 205 -16.07 3.49 -0.46
CA LEU A 205 -15.80 2.04 -0.40
C LEU A 205 -16.65 1.34 0.68
N SER A 206 -16.85 1.98 1.82
CA SER A 206 -17.66 1.41 2.91
C SER A 206 -19.14 1.31 2.54
N SER A 207 -19.65 2.21 1.70
CA SER A 207 -21.05 2.23 1.27
C SER A 207 -21.41 1.13 0.26
N SER A 208 -20.42 0.51 -0.41
CA SER A 208 -20.67 -0.39 -1.53
C SER A 208 -19.96 -1.74 -1.40
N LYS A 209 -20.72 -2.76 -1.00
CA LYS A 209 -20.22 -4.15 -0.93
C LYS A 209 -19.79 -4.69 -2.29
N SER A 210 -20.47 -4.30 -3.38
CA SER A 210 -20.10 -4.74 -4.72
C SER A 210 -18.72 -4.23 -5.12
N VAL A 211 -18.40 -2.96 -4.79
CA VAL A 211 -17.07 -2.39 -5.01
C VAL A 211 -15.99 -3.09 -4.18
N GLN A 212 -16.29 -3.48 -2.94
CA GLN A 212 -15.36 -4.26 -2.10
C GLN A 212 -15.10 -5.66 -2.66
N GLN A 213 -16.14 -6.35 -3.12
CA GLN A 213 -16.02 -7.65 -3.80
C GLN A 213 -15.18 -7.52 -5.07
N CYS A 214 -15.38 -6.43 -5.80
CA CYS A 214 -14.60 -6.04 -6.96
C CYS A 214 -13.12 -5.85 -6.69
N LEU A 215 -12.80 -5.10 -5.63
CA LEU A 215 -11.42 -4.92 -5.14
C LEU A 215 -10.76 -6.26 -4.78
N SER A 216 -11.53 -7.13 -4.13
CA SER A 216 -11.06 -8.46 -3.73
C SER A 216 -10.77 -9.34 -4.95
N ALA A 217 -11.63 -9.29 -5.98
CA ALA A 217 -11.44 -10.00 -7.23
C ALA A 217 -10.24 -9.46 -8.03
N ALA A 218 -10.06 -8.14 -8.09
CA ALA A 218 -8.92 -7.51 -8.75
C ALA A 218 -7.59 -7.91 -8.08
N TYR A 219 -7.53 -7.91 -6.74
CA TYR A 219 -6.36 -8.37 -5.99
C TYR A 219 -5.98 -9.81 -6.36
N LYS A 220 -6.95 -10.73 -6.27
CA LYS A 220 -6.71 -12.16 -6.57
C LYS A 220 -6.21 -12.35 -8.00
N SER A 221 -6.83 -11.68 -8.96
CA SER A 221 -6.42 -11.76 -10.37
C SER A 221 -4.98 -11.31 -10.59
N GLN A 222 -4.54 -10.23 -9.94
CA GLN A 222 -3.16 -9.75 -10.06
C GLN A 222 -2.13 -10.73 -9.48
N MET A 223 -2.50 -11.45 -8.41
CA MET A 223 -1.64 -12.46 -7.80
C MET A 223 -1.61 -13.78 -8.57
N GLU A 224 -2.72 -14.15 -9.23
CA GLU A 224 -2.84 -15.36 -10.04
C GLU A 224 -2.17 -15.22 -11.42
N THR A 225 -1.95 -13.99 -11.88
CA THR A 225 -1.31 -13.75 -13.18
C THR A 225 0.20 -13.85 -13.00
N PRO A 226 0.90 -14.80 -13.66
CA PRO A 226 2.35 -14.87 -13.57
C PRO A 226 2.95 -13.54 -14.08
N ALA A 227 3.88 -12.97 -13.31
CA ALA A 227 4.69 -11.85 -13.78
C ALA A 227 5.38 -12.28 -15.08
N LYS A 228 5.09 -11.57 -16.17
CA LYS A 228 5.69 -11.81 -17.48
C LYS A 228 7.15 -11.39 -17.50
#